data_AF-A0A966QGA4-F1
#
_entry.id   AF-A0A966QGA4-F1
#
_cell.length_a   1.000
_cell.length_b   1.000
_cell.length_c   1.000
_cell.angle_alpha   90.00
_cell.angle_beta   90.00
_cell.angle_gamma   90.00
#
_symmetry.space_group_name_H-M   'P 1'
#
loop_
_entity.id
_entity.type
_entity.pdbx_description
1 polymer ?
#
loop_
_entity_poly.entity_id
_entity_poly.type
_entity_poly.pdbx_seq_one_letter_code
_entity_poly.pdbx_strand_id
1 'polypeptide(L)'
;MRAQLTKGFEVELFTGRPDGTVVGCSAAAAAALAGVVTEPDQRNLEYITPPDADYNRQLLHLLKPRQELRQWLHQRGLTLLPGSTLSLGDSHRFERSDPKNSYHDFIEQSY
;
A
#
# COMPACT_ATOMS: atom_id res chain seq x y z
N MET A 1 -17.54 -6.13 32.28
CA MET A 1 -17.18 -5.49 30.99
C MET A 1 -17.64 -6.41 29.87
N ARG A 2 -18.16 -5.87 28.76
CA ARG A 2 -18.45 -6.68 27.55
C ARG A 2 -17.11 -7.07 26.90
N ALA A 3 -16.99 -8.33 26.47
CA ALA A 3 -15.85 -8.78 25.69
C ALA A 3 -15.79 -8.00 24.36
N GLN A 4 -14.60 -7.55 23.97
CA GLN A 4 -14.38 -6.87 22.70
C GLN A 4 -14.11 -7.91 21.61
N LEU A 5 -14.66 -7.68 20.41
CA LEU A 5 -14.34 -8.49 19.22
C LEU A 5 -12.93 -8.18 18.73
N THR A 6 -12.30 -9.12 18.04
CA THR A 6 -11.02 -8.90 17.35
C THR A 6 -11.21 -8.10 16.06
N LYS A 7 -10.22 -7.28 15.68
CA LYS A 7 -10.23 -6.50 14.43
C LYS A 7 -8.85 -6.57 13.77
N GLY A 8 -8.82 -6.71 12.44
CA GLY A 8 -7.62 -6.56 11.62
C GLY A 8 -7.81 -5.43 10.61
N PHE A 9 -6.71 -4.88 10.11
CA PHE A 9 -6.67 -3.78 9.16
C PHE A 9 -5.69 -4.14 8.06
N GLU A 10 -6.12 -3.89 6.85
CA GLU A 10 -5.33 -3.92 5.63
C GLU A 10 -5.08 -2.45 5.24
N VAL A 11 -3.82 -2.09 5.02
CA VAL A 11 -3.44 -0.70 4.73
C VAL A 11 -2.63 -0.67 3.45
N GLU A 12 -3.31 -0.25 2.38
CA GLU A 12 -2.72 -0.01 1.08
C GLU A 12 -2.17 1.41 0.95
N LEU A 13 -1.01 1.54 0.31
CA LEU A 13 -0.26 2.79 0.24
C LEU A 13 0.48 2.92 -1.09
N PHE A 14 0.51 4.15 -1.59
CA PHE A 14 1.35 4.51 -2.72
C PHE A 14 2.69 5.10 -2.27
N THR A 15 3.71 4.88 -3.10
CA THR A 15 5.07 5.39 -2.89
C THR A 15 5.47 6.35 -4.00
N GLY A 16 6.35 7.28 -3.67
CA GLY A 16 6.76 8.32 -4.60
C GLY A 16 7.87 9.21 -4.06
N ARG A 17 8.14 10.29 -4.77
CA ARG A 17 9.08 11.34 -4.35
C ARG A 17 8.36 12.45 -3.58
N PRO A 18 9.09 13.28 -2.81
CA PRO A 18 8.51 14.43 -2.11
C PRO A 18 7.79 15.44 -3.01
N ASP A 19 8.10 15.46 -4.31
CA ASP A 19 7.44 16.31 -5.31
C ASP A 19 6.10 15.73 -5.83
N GLY A 20 5.68 14.58 -5.33
CA GLY A 20 4.45 13.91 -5.74
C GLY A 20 4.61 12.92 -6.90
N THR A 21 5.81 12.80 -7.49
CA THR A 21 6.07 11.81 -8.55
C THR A 21 5.86 10.40 -8.00
N VAL A 22 4.94 9.65 -8.60
CA VAL A 22 4.67 8.25 -8.23
C VAL A 22 5.86 7.38 -8.64
N VAL A 23 6.33 6.54 -7.72
CA VAL A 23 7.44 5.61 -7.96
C VAL A 23 7.08 4.26 -7.36
N GLY A 24 6.96 3.22 -8.18
CA GLY A 24 6.70 1.87 -7.69
C GLY A 24 7.95 1.22 -7.11
N CYS A 25 7.81 0.69 -5.90
CA CYS A 25 8.87 -0.05 -5.22
C CYS A 25 8.34 -1.23 -4.40
N SER A 26 7.11 -1.71 -4.64
CA SER A 26 6.44 -2.70 -3.80
C SER A 26 7.25 -3.99 -3.66
N ALA A 27 7.76 -4.54 -4.77
CA ALA A 27 8.59 -5.76 -4.75
C ALA A 27 9.88 -5.59 -3.93
N ALA A 28 10.54 -4.43 -4.04
CA ALA A 28 11.76 -4.14 -3.28
C ALA A 28 11.46 -3.94 -1.78
N ALA A 29 10.34 -3.31 -1.45
CA ALA A 29 9.89 -3.14 -0.07
C ALA A 29 9.52 -4.47 0.57
N ALA A 30 8.72 -5.30 -0.11
CA ALA A 30 8.31 -6.63 0.37
C ALA A 30 9.50 -7.58 0.58
N ALA A 31 10.52 -7.50 -0.28
CA ALA A 31 11.75 -8.29 -0.11
C ALA A 31 12.59 -7.85 1.10
N ALA A 32 12.49 -6.58 1.51
CA ALA A 32 13.34 -6.00 2.56
C ALA A 32 12.64 -5.87 3.93
N LEU A 33 11.32 -5.79 3.96
CA LEU A 33 10.54 -5.49 5.16
C LEU A 33 9.53 -6.61 5.41
N ALA A 34 9.72 -7.33 6.51
CA ALA A 34 8.76 -8.34 6.94
C ALA A 34 7.39 -7.70 7.20
N GLY A 35 6.33 -8.28 6.63
CA GLY A 35 4.96 -7.80 6.78
C GLY A 35 4.51 -6.75 5.76
N VAL A 36 5.41 -6.31 4.86
CA VAL A 36 5.01 -5.58 3.64
C VAL A 36 4.79 -6.59 2.53
N VAL A 37 3.67 -6.47 1.82
CA VAL A 37 3.31 -7.34 0.70
C VAL A 37 3.08 -6.52 -0.57
N THR A 38 3.08 -7.22 -1.70
CA THR A 38 2.87 -6.63 -3.03
C THR A 38 1.42 -6.76 -3.45
N GLU A 39 0.89 -5.68 -4.03
CA GLU A 39 -0.34 -5.71 -4.81
C GLU A 39 -0.04 -5.91 -6.31
N PRO A 40 -1.06 -6.19 -7.14
CA PRO A 40 -0.87 -6.30 -8.59
C PRO A 40 -0.23 -5.04 -9.21
N ASP A 41 -0.55 -3.86 -8.69
CA ASP A 41 0.12 -2.63 -9.09
C ASP A 41 1.45 -2.46 -8.34
N GLN A 42 2.56 -2.44 -9.06
CA GLN A 42 3.90 -2.22 -8.49
C GLN A 42 4.06 -0.89 -7.72
N ARG A 43 3.15 0.07 -7.93
CA ARG A 43 3.09 1.37 -7.26
C ARG A 43 2.39 1.29 -5.90
N ASN A 44 1.59 0.25 -5.69
CA ASN A 44 0.86 -0.02 -4.47
C ASN A 44 1.58 -1.08 -3.63
N LEU A 45 1.60 -0.87 -2.32
CA LEU A 45 2.06 -1.85 -1.35
C LEU A 45 1.06 -1.91 -0.21
N GLU A 46 1.09 -3.01 0.53
CA GLU A 46 0.19 -3.24 1.64
C GLU A 46 0.95 -3.71 2.88
N TYR A 47 0.43 -3.38 4.07
CA TYR A 47 0.68 -4.17 5.27
C TYR A 47 -0.62 -4.50 5.99
N ILE A 48 -0.63 -5.66 6.64
CA ILE A 48 -1.81 -6.22 7.32
C ILE A 48 -1.49 -6.38 8.80
N THR A 49 -2.39 -5.89 9.66
CA THR A 49 -2.28 -6.10 11.10
C THR A 49 -2.91 -7.43 11.51
N PRO A 50 -2.37 -8.14 12.51
CA PRO A 50 -3.07 -9.28 13.08
C PRO A 50 -4.40 -8.84 13.72
N PRO A 51 -5.38 -9.76 13.86
CA PRO A 51 -6.59 -9.50 14.60
C PRO A 51 -6.29 -9.30 16.08
N ASP A 52 -6.61 -8.13 16.64
CA ASP A 52 -6.53 -7.86 18.08
C ASP A 52 -7.84 -7.26 18.61
N ALA A 53 -8.19 -7.60 19.85
CA ALA A 53 -9.36 -7.04 20.50
C ALA A 53 -9.03 -5.71 21.20
N ASP A 54 -7.77 -5.52 21.60
CA ASP A 54 -7.27 -4.35 22.29
C ASP A 54 -6.87 -3.24 21.30
N TYR A 55 -7.55 -2.09 21.39
CA TYR A 55 -7.30 -0.96 20.49
C TYR A 55 -5.90 -0.32 20.63
N ASN A 56 -5.28 -0.37 21.81
CA ASN A 56 -3.92 0.15 22.00
C ASN A 56 -2.91 -0.76 21.30
N ARG A 57 -3.08 -2.09 21.43
CA ARG A 57 -2.26 -3.06 20.69
C ARG A 57 -2.49 -2.92 19.19
N GLN A 58 -3.74 -2.73 18.76
CA GLN A 58 -4.07 -2.48 17.36
C GLN A 58 -3.39 -1.24 16.79
N LEU A 59 -3.34 -0.14 17.57
CA LEU A 59 -2.63 1.08 17.19
C LEU A 59 -1.13 0.80 17.00
N LEU A 60 -0.51 0.03 17.89
CA LEU A 60 0.90 -0.37 17.73
C LEU A 60 1.11 -1.22 16.47
N HIS A 61 0.20 -2.16 16.18
CA HIS A 61 0.23 -2.96 14.97
C HIS A 61 0.10 -2.13 13.70
N LEU A 62 -0.65 -1.01 13.71
CA LEU A 62 -0.76 -0.08 12.59
C LEU A 62 0.50 0.80 12.43
N LEU A 63 1.06 1.28 13.54
CA LEU A 63 2.14 2.29 13.49
C LEU A 63 3.50 1.69 13.19
N LYS A 64 3.84 0.52 13.75
CA LYS A 64 5.15 -0.10 13.60
C LYS A 64 5.55 -0.34 12.13
N PRO A 65 4.77 -1.05 11.29
CA PRO A 65 5.14 -1.29 9.90
C PRO A 65 5.24 0.02 9.11
N ARG A 66 4.39 1.01 9.40
CA ARG A 66 4.44 2.33 8.77
C ARG A 66 5.74 3.07 9.08
N GLN A 67 6.23 3.01 10.33
CA GLN A 67 7.47 3.65 10.74
C GLN A 67 8.68 2.99 10.07
N GLU A 68 8.75 1.67 10.08
CA GLU A 68 9.83 0.89 9.44
C GLU A 68 9.87 1.15 7.92
N LEU A 69 8.70 1.12 7.27
CA LEU A 69 8.57 1.45 5.86
C LEU A 69 9.03 2.87 5.55
N ARG A 70 8.63 3.88 6.35
CA ARG A 70 9.07 5.27 6.15
C ARG A 70 10.58 5.43 6.29
N GLN A 71 11.20 4.77 7.25
CA GLN A 71 12.65 4.80 7.41
C GLN A 71 13.36 4.18 6.20
N TRP A 72 12.86 3.03 5.72
CA TRP A 72 13.41 2.35 4.55
C TRP A 72 13.27 3.16 3.25
N LEU A 73 12.11 3.82 3.06
CA LEU A 73 11.86 4.71 1.91
C LEU A 73 12.75 5.95 1.95
N HIS A 74 12.93 6.55 3.13
CA HIS A 74 13.74 7.76 3.29
C HIS A 74 15.18 7.56 2.83
N GLN A 75 15.78 6.41 3.15
CA GLN A 75 17.14 6.04 2.69
C GLN A 75 17.27 5.98 1.15
N ARG A 76 16.16 5.94 0.42
CA ARG A 76 16.08 5.84 -1.04
C ARG A 76 15.58 7.14 -1.69
N GLY A 77 15.41 8.21 -0.93
CA GLY A 77 14.82 9.46 -1.43
C GLY A 77 13.33 9.33 -1.77
N LEU A 78 12.65 8.33 -1.22
CA LEU A 78 11.23 8.08 -1.42
C LEU A 78 10.42 8.45 -0.17
N THR A 79 9.12 8.60 -0.34
CA THR A 79 8.14 8.83 0.71
C THR A 79 6.85 8.06 0.41
N LEU A 80 5.97 7.96 1.41
CA LEU A 80 4.58 7.61 1.21
C LEU A 80 3.84 8.80 0.59
N LEU A 81 3.05 8.55 -0.44
CA LEU A 81 2.13 9.53 -1.00
C LEU A 81 0.81 9.49 -0.21
N PRO A 82 0.24 10.64 0.19
CA PRO A 82 -1.06 10.67 0.83
C PRO A 82 -2.17 10.50 -0.21
N GLY A 83 -3.28 9.87 0.20
CA GLY A 83 -4.48 9.72 -0.62
C GLY A 83 -4.82 8.27 -0.95
N SER A 84 -6.02 8.07 -1.48
CA SER A 84 -6.54 6.76 -1.89
C SER A 84 -6.51 6.56 -3.41
N THR A 85 -5.92 7.48 -4.16
CA THR A 85 -5.83 7.44 -5.63
C THR A 85 -4.48 7.96 -6.12
N LEU A 86 -4.08 7.51 -7.30
CA LEU A 86 -2.89 8.01 -8.00
C LEU A 86 -3.29 9.10 -9.00
N SER A 87 -2.62 10.26 -8.93
CA SER A 87 -2.75 11.29 -9.95
C SER A 87 -1.78 11.00 -11.10
N LEU A 88 -2.21 10.19 -12.07
CA LEU A 88 -1.38 9.72 -13.19
C LEU A 88 -1.28 10.73 -14.37
N GLY A 89 -1.98 11.85 -14.28
CA GLY A 89 -1.88 12.97 -15.21
C GLY A 89 -2.78 12.85 -16.44
N ASP A 90 -2.60 11.82 -17.26
CA ASP A 90 -3.40 11.62 -18.48
C ASP A 90 -4.73 10.91 -18.17
N SER A 91 -5.83 11.67 -18.18
CA SER A 91 -7.17 11.14 -17.93
C SER A 91 -7.80 10.43 -19.13
N HIS A 92 -7.15 10.41 -20.31
CA HIS A 92 -7.65 9.73 -21.50
C HIS A 92 -7.17 8.28 -21.60
N ARG A 93 -6.26 7.86 -20.72
CA ARG A 93 -5.70 6.51 -20.70
C ARG A 93 -6.16 5.76 -19.47
N PHE A 94 -6.70 4.56 -19.68
CA PHE A 94 -6.91 3.59 -18.60
C PHE A 94 -5.58 2.91 -18.29
N GLU A 95 -5.15 2.96 -17.03
CA GLU A 95 -3.86 2.42 -16.58
C GLU A 95 -4.09 1.13 -15.80
N ARG A 96 -3.81 -0.02 -16.42
CA ARG A 96 -3.93 -1.32 -15.74
C ARG A 96 -2.87 -1.45 -14.64
N SER A 97 -3.28 -1.98 -13.49
CA SER A 97 -2.38 -2.38 -12.40
C SER A 97 -1.36 -3.42 -12.84
N ASP A 98 -1.82 -4.43 -13.58
CA ASP A 98 -0.98 -5.44 -14.25
C ASP A 98 -1.53 -5.69 -15.68
N PRO A 99 -0.81 -5.25 -16.73
CA PRO A 99 -1.22 -5.44 -18.13
C PRO A 99 -1.24 -6.90 -18.61
N LYS A 100 -0.65 -7.83 -17.85
CA LYS A 100 -0.62 -9.25 -18.20
C LYS A 100 -1.76 -10.03 -17.55
N ASN A 101 -2.52 -9.41 -16.66
CA ASN A 101 -3.62 -10.04 -15.95
C ASN A 101 -4.92 -9.91 -16.75
N SER A 102 -5.43 -11.03 -17.26
CA SER A 102 -6.65 -11.06 -18.07
C SER A 102 -7.90 -10.54 -17.34
N TYR A 103 -7.90 -10.54 -16.01
CA TYR A 103 -8.97 -9.90 -15.24
C TYR A 103 -8.94 -8.38 -15.37
N HIS A 104 -7.75 -7.77 -15.40
CA HIS A 104 -7.62 -6.32 -15.62
C HIS A 104 -7.99 -5.91 -17.05
N ASP A 105 -7.71 -6.77 -18.02
CA ASP A 105 -8.16 -6.60 -19.41
C ASP A 105 -9.70 -6.56 -19.49
N PHE A 106 -10.37 -7.46 -18.76
CA PHE A 106 -11.83 -7.47 -18.67
C PHE A 106 -12.38 -6.21 -18.00
N ILE A 107 -11.74 -5.71 -16.94
CA ILE A 107 -12.13 -4.46 -16.28
C ILE A 107 -12.04 -3.30 -17.28
N GLU A 108 -10.90 -3.10 -17.95
CA GLU A 108 -10.75 -1.99 -18.91
C GLU A 108 -11.76 -2.09 -20.05
N GLN A 109 -12.06 -3.28 -20.57
CA GLN A 109 -13.06 -3.43 -21.65
C GLN A 109 -14.49 -3.12 -21.20
N SER A 110 -14.76 -3.14 -19.89
CA SER A 110 -16.09 -2.94 -19.32
C SER A 110 -16.40 -1.49 -18.93
N TYR A 111 -15.38 -0.62 -18.88
CA TYR A 111 -15.49 0.79 -18.46
C TYR A 111 -15.03 1.74 -19.57
#